data_AF-A0A4Z0EC02-F1
#
_entry.id   AF-A0A4Z0EC02-F1
#
_cell.length_a   1.000
_cell.length_b   1.000
_cell.length_c   1.000
_cell.angle_alpha   90.00
_cell.angle_beta   90.00
_cell.angle_gamma   90.00
#
_symmetry.space_group_name_H-M   'P 1'
#
loop_
_entity.id
_entity.type
_entity.pdbx_description
1 polymer ?
#
loop_
_entity_poly.entity_id
_entity_poly.type
_entity_poly.pdbx_seq_one_letter_code
_entity_poly.pdbx_strand_id
1 'polypeptide(L)'
;MSNTQRSAKRSVKLKDKQHAEIIPLPQSAIENETGQGQLEFVTEVTNSQDGADRQSALPQSEDFVTEVTNGADDAKKVEAFNRAKDAGRQLSELDAQHKQAGITYRQTSEAAGRTAIYEMLRMAECFLDDDGNPDLKATMAYIASQSPGYKPHGGVDNEWQPLARFFLPNKAGGTVTKLGYVLSALAKRKIRSMDVMAKFEEPERVDNNSGVKTGMRKYILFYHADAAKKAGSKPNPFEKWSEERLKENAIFFLEKLYDNGLLSNEVASVRNLLSEKAKA
;
A
#
# COMPACT_ATOMS: atom_id res chain seq x y z
N MET A 1 -27.47 -56.83 22.54
CA MET A 1 -27.49 -55.98 23.76
C MET A 1 -26.10 -55.34 23.82
N SER A 2 -25.83 -54.04 23.65
CA SER A 2 -26.51 -52.80 24.02
C SER A 2 -26.19 -51.70 23.01
N ASN A 3 -27.18 -50.82 22.81
CA ASN A 3 -27.15 -49.49 22.19
C ASN A 3 -25.94 -48.65 22.65
N THR A 4 -25.42 -47.69 21.87
CA THR A 4 -25.98 -46.32 21.87
C THR A 4 -25.40 -45.46 20.74
N GLN A 5 -26.28 -45.00 19.86
CA GLN A 5 -26.12 -43.84 18.99
C GLN A 5 -26.04 -42.54 19.81
N ARG A 6 -25.19 -41.58 19.41
CA ARG A 6 -25.46 -40.15 19.64
C ARG A 6 -25.16 -39.32 18.40
N SER A 7 -26.25 -39.07 17.67
CA SER A 7 -26.45 -37.95 16.76
C SER A 7 -26.53 -36.65 17.58
N ALA A 8 -25.78 -35.62 17.18
CA ALA A 8 -26.01 -34.24 17.60
C ALA A 8 -26.23 -33.36 16.37
N LYS A 9 -27.52 -33.17 16.06
CA LYS A 9 -28.05 -32.04 15.27
C LYS A 9 -28.03 -30.77 16.12
N ARG A 10 -28.19 -29.62 15.43
CA ARG A 10 -28.59 -28.26 15.89
C ARG A 10 -27.44 -27.30 16.21
N SER A 11 -27.43 -26.04 15.79
CA SER A 11 -28.45 -25.20 15.15
C SER A 11 -27.77 -24.04 14.40
N VAL A 12 -28.20 -23.79 13.16
CA VAL A 12 -27.97 -22.53 12.46
C VAL A 12 -28.88 -21.47 13.09
N LYS A 13 -28.29 -20.46 13.74
CA LYS A 13 -29.01 -19.23 14.11
C LYS A 13 -28.89 -18.25 12.94
N LEU A 14 -29.94 -18.19 12.13
CA LEU A 14 -30.26 -16.99 11.36
C LEU A 14 -30.63 -15.89 12.37
N LYS A 15 -29.90 -14.77 12.33
CA LYS A 15 -30.33 -13.52 12.95
C LYS A 15 -30.61 -12.52 11.84
N ASP A 16 -31.91 -12.34 11.64
CA ASP A 16 -32.65 -11.12 11.34
C ASP A 16 -31.90 -9.95 10.68
N LYS A 17 -32.34 -9.69 9.45
CA LYS A 17 -32.24 -8.41 8.76
C LYS A 17 -32.85 -7.32 9.64
N GLN A 18 -32.05 -6.37 10.08
CA GLN A 18 -32.55 -5.07 10.49
C GLN A 18 -32.24 -4.05 9.40
N HIS A 19 -33.28 -3.27 9.11
CA HIS A 19 -33.35 -2.23 8.11
C HIS A 19 -32.21 -1.22 8.29
N ALA A 20 -31.50 -0.91 7.21
CA ALA A 20 -30.64 0.24 7.15
C ALA A 20 -31.52 1.50 7.16
N GLU A 21 -31.56 2.20 8.30
CA GLU A 21 -32.00 3.58 8.35
C GLU A 21 -31.05 4.41 7.48
N ILE A 22 -31.61 4.99 6.42
CA ILE A 22 -30.94 5.98 5.58
C ILE A 22 -30.90 7.27 6.40
N ILE A 23 -29.71 7.63 6.89
CA ILE A 23 -29.47 8.96 7.47
C ILE A 23 -29.21 9.91 6.29
N PRO A 24 -30.09 10.88 5.98
CA PRO A 24 -29.80 11.88 4.96
C PRO A 24 -28.71 12.84 5.46
N LEU A 25 -27.70 13.06 4.62
CA LEU A 25 -26.69 14.10 4.82
C LEU A 25 -27.35 15.49 4.73
N PRO A 26 -27.01 16.44 5.62
CA PRO A 26 -27.47 17.82 5.49
C PRO A 26 -26.84 18.48 4.26
N GLN A 27 -27.69 18.91 3.33
CA GLN A 27 -27.36 19.86 2.28
C GLN A 27 -27.35 21.27 2.88
N SER A 28 -26.18 21.90 2.87
CA SER A 28 -26.00 23.34 3.08
C SER A 28 -24.60 23.69 2.60
N ALA A 29 -24.33 24.74 1.83
CA ALA A 29 -25.13 25.63 1.01
C ALA A 29 -24.10 26.18 0.01
N ILE A 30 -24.48 26.23 -1.26
CA ILE A 30 -23.76 26.98 -2.28
C ILE A 30 -24.44 28.35 -2.30
N GLU A 31 -23.68 29.41 -2.06
CA GLU A 31 -23.88 30.78 -2.57
C GLU A 31 -22.62 31.57 -2.14
N ASN A 32 -21.71 31.80 -3.08
CA ASN A 32 -21.50 33.07 -3.78
C ASN A 32 -21.23 34.24 -2.83
N GLU A 33 -20.01 34.78 -2.87
CA GLU A 33 -19.82 36.21 -3.06
C GLU A 33 -18.37 36.54 -3.45
N THR A 34 -18.27 37.12 -4.64
CA THR A 34 -17.18 37.97 -5.14
C THR A 34 -16.78 39.02 -4.11
N GLY A 35 -15.50 39.05 -3.74
CA GLY A 35 -14.91 40.11 -2.94
C GLY A 35 -13.46 40.33 -3.32
N GLN A 36 -13.22 41.33 -4.18
CA GLN A 36 -11.92 41.93 -4.38
C GLN A 36 -11.46 42.52 -3.02
N GLY A 37 -10.38 41.99 -2.46
CA GLY A 37 -9.72 42.51 -1.27
C GLY A 37 -8.26 42.73 -1.57
N GLN A 38 -7.87 43.99 -1.65
CA GLN A 38 -6.51 44.46 -1.89
C GLN A 38 -5.56 44.00 -0.79
N LEU A 39 -4.36 43.57 -1.21
CA LEU A 39 -3.19 43.39 -0.36
C LEU A 39 -2.64 44.78 0.02
N GLU A 40 -2.83 45.20 1.26
CA GLU A 40 -2.04 46.29 1.85
C GLU A 40 -0.77 45.70 2.50
N PHE A 41 0.37 45.94 1.85
CA PHE A 41 1.69 45.75 2.43
C PHE A 41 2.00 46.93 3.36
N VAL A 42 2.00 46.69 4.67
CA VAL A 42 2.59 47.61 5.63
C VAL A 42 4.11 47.45 5.57
N THR A 43 4.78 48.43 4.96
CA THR A 43 6.24 48.55 4.95
C THR A 43 6.60 49.61 5.97
N GLU A 44 7.02 49.22 7.18
CA GLU A 44 7.60 50.17 8.13
C GLU A 44 9.07 50.41 7.78
N VAL A 45 9.32 51.63 7.31
CA VAL A 45 10.64 52.22 7.13
C VAL A 45 11.02 52.89 8.45
N THR A 46 12.09 52.43 9.08
CA THR A 46 12.83 53.27 10.05
C THR A 46 14.27 53.41 9.59
N ASN A 47 14.59 54.62 9.16
CA ASN A 47 15.95 55.13 8.96
C ASN A 47 16.58 55.42 10.32
N SER A 48 17.83 55.00 10.51
CA SER A 48 18.82 55.73 11.30
C SER A 48 20.18 55.57 10.64
N GLN A 49 20.75 56.72 10.25
CA GLN A 49 22.09 56.91 9.69
C GLN A 49 23.17 56.88 10.77
N ASP A 50 24.35 56.42 10.37
CA ASP A 50 25.72 56.89 10.68
C ASP A 50 26.67 55.68 10.57
N GLY A 51 27.76 55.64 9.82
CA GLY A 51 28.49 56.59 8.97
C GLY A 51 29.79 55.91 8.51
N ALA A 52 30.50 56.57 7.58
CA ALA A 52 31.91 56.35 7.17
C ALA A 52 32.24 55.26 6.12
N ASP A 53 32.31 55.73 4.87
CA ASP A 53 33.46 55.67 3.95
C ASP A 53 34.17 54.33 3.66
N ARG A 54 33.99 53.85 2.42
CA ARG A 54 35.10 53.62 1.47
C ARG A 54 34.58 53.43 0.04
N GLN A 55 35.04 54.29 -0.86
CA GLN A 55 34.83 54.24 -2.29
C GLN A 55 35.63 53.09 -2.94
N SER A 56 35.02 52.41 -3.92
CA SER A 56 35.47 52.32 -5.33
C SER A 56 35.33 50.92 -5.96
N ALA A 57 34.89 50.97 -7.22
CA ALA A 57 35.01 49.97 -8.28
C ALA A 57 33.92 48.88 -8.38
N LEU A 58 32.89 49.20 -9.17
CA LEU A 58 32.23 48.26 -10.08
C LEU A 58 33.26 47.68 -11.07
N PRO A 59 33.03 46.46 -11.58
CA PRO A 59 32.42 46.41 -12.90
C PRO A 59 31.13 45.60 -12.92
N GLN A 60 30.22 46.08 -13.77
CA GLN A 60 29.06 45.34 -14.25
C GLN A 60 29.52 44.09 -15.02
N SER A 61 28.83 42.97 -14.87
CA SER A 61 27.96 42.40 -15.92
C SER A 61 27.73 40.90 -15.73
N GLU A 62 26.46 40.53 -15.90
CA GLU A 62 25.95 39.23 -16.35
C GLU A 62 25.65 38.14 -15.30
N ASP A 63 24.43 37.60 -15.46
CA ASP A 63 23.83 36.41 -14.85
C ASP A 63 23.23 36.51 -13.44
N PHE A 64 22.13 37.26 -13.34
CA PHE A 64 21.09 37.01 -12.32
C PHE A 64 19.74 36.78 -13.00
N VAL A 65 19.57 35.60 -13.61
CA VAL A 65 18.25 35.06 -13.98
C VAL A 65 18.20 33.58 -13.61
N THR A 66 18.14 33.28 -12.31
CA THR A 66 17.71 31.96 -11.81
C THR A 66 17.07 32.11 -10.44
N GLU A 67 15.94 32.81 -10.35
CA GLU A 67 15.19 32.84 -9.07
C GLU A 67 13.67 32.95 -9.22
N VAL A 68 13.11 32.51 -10.36
CA VAL A 68 11.64 32.50 -10.57
C VAL A 68 11.07 31.09 -10.77
N THR A 69 11.91 30.06 -10.98
CA THR A 69 11.46 28.68 -11.18
C THR A 69 11.33 27.87 -9.89
N ASN A 70 12.04 28.23 -8.81
CA ASN A 70 12.03 27.47 -7.55
C ASN A 70 10.69 27.58 -6.80
N GLY A 71 10.03 28.75 -6.83
CA GLY A 71 8.77 28.96 -6.10
C GLY A 71 7.60 28.11 -6.63
N ALA A 72 7.53 27.86 -7.94
CA ALA A 72 6.46 27.07 -8.54
C ALA A 72 6.61 25.56 -8.27
N ASP A 73 7.85 25.07 -8.22
CA ASP A 73 8.15 23.67 -7.91
C ASP A 73 7.94 23.39 -6.41
N ASP A 74 8.34 24.33 -5.55
CA ASP A 74 8.12 24.21 -4.11
C ASP A 74 6.63 24.29 -3.73
N ALA A 75 5.85 25.15 -4.41
CA ALA A 75 4.40 25.19 -4.23
C ALA A 75 3.73 23.84 -4.56
N LYS A 76 4.17 23.17 -5.64
CA LYS A 76 3.68 21.83 -6.00
C LYS A 76 4.03 20.77 -4.97
N LYS A 77 5.25 20.79 -4.43
CA LYS A 77 5.69 19.87 -3.37
C LYS A 77 4.88 20.06 -2.09
N VAL A 78 4.65 21.31 -1.68
CA VAL A 78 3.84 21.64 -0.51
C VAL A 78 2.39 21.18 -0.71
N GLU A 79 1.81 21.42 -1.88
CA GLU A 79 0.45 20.97 -2.21
C GLU A 79 0.33 19.45 -2.14
N ALA A 80 1.25 18.73 -2.80
CA ALA A 80 1.26 17.27 -2.81
C ALA A 80 1.44 16.69 -1.39
N PHE A 81 2.33 17.29 -0.59
CA PHE A 81 2.55 16.91 0.80
C PHE A 81 1.27 17.06 1.65
N ASN A 82 0.58 18.20 1.54
CA ASN A 82 -0.63 18.47 2.30
C ASN A 82 -1.77 17.53 1.89
N ARG A 83 -1.94 17.27 0.59
CA ARG A 83 -2.94 16.31 0.09
C ARG A 83 -2.67 14.89 0.58
N ALA A 84 -1.42 14.43 0.54
CA ALA A 84 -1.03 13.12 1.05
C ALA A 84 -1.28 13.00 2.56
N LYS A 85 -1.01 14.05 3.32
CA LYS A 85 -1.29 14.13 4.76
C LYS A 85 -2.79 14.09 5.07
N ASP A 86 -3.60 14.85 4.32
CA ASP A 86 -5.05 14.85 4.50
C ASP A 86 -5.67 13.50 4.14
N ALA A 87 -5.26 12.89 3.02
CA ALA A 87 -5.74 11.56 2.62
C ALA A 87 -5.36 10.48 3.65
N GLY A 88 -4.13 10.53 4.16
CA GLY A 88 -3.66 9.63 5.22
C GLY A 88 -4.43 9.81 6.55
N ARG A 89 -4.76 11.06 6.92
CA ARG A 89 -5.61 11.37 8.08
C ARG A 89 -7.04 10.85 7.89
N GLN A 90 -7.67 11.10 6.75
CA GLN A 90 -9.04 10.65 6.46
C GLN A 90 -9.15 9.13 6.50
N LEU A 91 -8.22 8.41 5.87
CA LEU A 91 -8.15 6.95 5.97
C LEU A 91 -7.98 6.52 7.44
N SER A 92 -7.19 7.28 8.20
CA SER A 92 -6.95 6.97 9.60
C SER A 92 -8.18 7.12 10.48
N GLU A 93 -8.96 8.17 10.26
CA GLU A 93 -10.23 8.43 10.93
C GLU A 93 -11.28 7.36 10.56
N LEU A 94 -11.45 7.05 9.27
CA LEU A 94 -12.39 6.03 8.79
C LEU A 94 -12.11 4.65 9.39
N ASP A 95 -10.84 4.23 9.40
CA ASP A 95 -10.46 2.95 9.99
C ASP A 95 -10.71 2.93 11.52
N ALA A 96 -10.56 4.06 12.21
CA ALA A 96 -10.85 4.16 13.64
C ALA A 96 -12.36 4.03 13.92
N GLN A 97 -13.18 4.71 13.11
CA GLN A 97 -14.64 4.63 13.16
C GLN A 97 -15.13 3.20 12.90
N HIS A 98 -14.62 2.53 11.85
CA HIS A 98 -14.98 1.14 11.55
C HIS A 98 -14.60 0.18 12.69
N LYS A 99 -13.42 0.37 13.30
CA LYS A 99 -12.98 -0.44 14.44
C LYS A 99 -13.90 -0.27 15.64
N GLN A 100 -14.32 0.96 15.96
CA GLN A 100 -15.28 1.24 17.03
C GLN A 100 -16.66 0.62 16.73
N ALA A 101 -17.08 0.64 15.47
CA ALA A 101 -18.35 0.06 15.02
C ALA A 101 -18.33 -1.48 14.88
N GLY A 102 -17.19 -2.15 15.14
CA GLY A 102 -17.06 -3.60 14.94
C GLY A 102 -17.18 -4.06 13.47
N ILE A 103 -17.05 -3.13 12.53
CA ILE A 103 -17.15 -3.41 11.09
C ILE A 103 -15.81 -3.97 10.62
N THR A 104 -15.82 -5.23 10.17
CA THR A 104 -14.67 -5.83 9.50
C THR A 104 -14.47 -5.16 8.14
N TYR A 105 -13.28 -4.59 7.93
CA TYR A 105 -12.76 -3.91 6.72
C TYR A 105 -13.63 -4.13 5.46
N ARG A 106 -14.66 -3.29 5.28
CA ARG A 106 -15.53 -3.29 4.09
C ARG A 106 -15.05 -2.21 3.12
N GLN A 107 -15.46 -2.37 1.86
CA GLN A 107 -15.15 -1.57 0.67
C GLN A 107 -14.93 -0.05 0.88
N THR A 108 -15.54 0.57 1.89
CA THR A 108 -15.32 1.97 2.28
C THR A 108 -13.88 2.30 2.67
N SER A 109 -13.18 1.43 3.40
CA SER A 109 -11.74 1.64 3.68
C SER A 109 -10.86 1.40 2.46
N GLU A 110 -11.36 0.65 1.47
CA GLU A 110 -10.62 0.41 0.24
C GLU A 110 -10.56 1.66 -0.64
N ALA A 111 -11.65 2.40 -0.80
CA ALA A 111 -11.67 3.65 -1.57
C ALA A 111 -10.75 4.72 -0.94
N ALA A 112 -10.83 4.90 0.38
CA ALA A 112 -9.93 5.79 1.11
C ALA A 112 -8.47 5.33 1.01
N GLY A 113 -8.22 4.01 1.05
CA GLY A 113 -6.91 3.41 0.81
C GLY A 113 -6.34 3.72 -0.57
N ARG A 114 -7.14 3.57 -1.63
CA ARG A 114 -6.73 3.90 -3.00
C ARG A 114 -6.37 5.38 -3.15
N THR A 115 -7.17 6.26 -2.54
CA THR A 115 -6.93 7.71 -2.54
C THR A 115 -5.63 8.06 -1.79
N ALA A 116 -5.40 7.44 -0.63
CA ALA A 116 -4.15 7.62 0.11
C ALA A 116 -2.93 7.17 -0.69
N ILE A 117 -3.01 6.03 -1.39
CA ILE A 117 -1.94 5.56 -2.28
C ILE A 117 -1.69 6.55 -3.44
N TYR A 118 -2.77 7.04 -4.06
CA TYR A 118 -2.68 8.02 -5.14
C TYR A 118 -1.92 9.28 -4.70
N GLU A 119 -2.31 9.88 -3.58
CA GLU A 119 -1.66 11.12 -3.09
C GLU A 119 -0.24 10.86 -2.58
N MET A 120 0.04 9.72 -1.96
CA MET A 120 1.41 9.34 -1.57
C MET A 120 2.32 9.17 -2.78
N LEU A 121 1.83 8.53 -3.86
CA LEU A 121 2.59 8.42 -5.11
C LEU A 121 2.81 9.78 -5.73
N ARG A 122 1.77 10.62 -5.83
CA ARG A 122 1.90 11.99 -6.35
C ARG A 122 2.95 12.79 -5.59
N MET A 123 2.99 12.64 -4.26
CA MET A 123 4.04 13.25 -3.43
C MET A 123 5.44 12.70 -3.75
N ALA A 124 5.59 11.38 -3.86
CA ALA A 124 6.88 10.78 -4.21
C ALA A 124 7.33 11.19 -5.62
N GLU A 125 6.39 11.38 -6.55
CA GLU A 125 6.66 11.80 -7.92
C GLU A 125 7.11 13.26 -8.06
N CYS A 126 7.03 14.07 -7.00
CA CYS A 126 7.66 15.38 -6.95
C CYS A 126 9.20 15.30 -6.83
N PHE A 127 9.74 14.11 -6.55
CA PHE A 127 11.18 13.86 -6.43
C PHE A 127 11.51 12.68 -7.33
N LEU A 128 12.04 12.96 -8.52
CA LEU A 128 12.43 11.91 -9.47
C LEU A 128 13.95 11.79 -9.51
N ASP A 129 14.44 10.55 -9.65
CA ASP A 129 15.82 10.26 -9.99
C ASP A 129 16.08 10.50 -11.49
N ASP A 130 17.34 10.35 -11.91
CA ASP A 130 17.77 10.54 -13.30
C ASP A 130 17.09 9.56 -14.27
N ASP A 131 16.61 8.42 -13.76
CA ASP A 131 15.88 7.39 -14.51
C ASP A 131 14.36 7.67 -14.55
N GLY A 132 13.91 8.79 -13.97
CA GLY A 132 12.51 9.21 -13.90
C GLY A 132 11.66 8.42 -12.88
N ASN A 133 12.26 7.63 -12.00
CA ASN A 133 11.58 6.92 -10.92
C ASN A 133 11.52 7.79 -9.65
N PRO A 134 10.53 7.59 -8.77
CA PRO A 134 10.49 8.33 -7.51
C PRO A 134 11.73 8.08 -6.64
N ASP A 135 12.47 9.14 -6.31
CA ASP A 135 13.56 9.14 -5.35
C ASP A 135 12.98 9.20 -3.93
N LEU A 136 12.87 8.02 -3.33
CA LEU A 136 12.40 7.87 -1.95
C LEU A 136 13.32 8.54 -0.94
N LYS A 137 14.63 8.61 -1.18
CA LYS A 137 15.57 9.23 -0.24
C LYS A 137 15.34 10.73 -0.21
N ALA A 138 15.23 11.38 -1.37
CA ALA A 138 14.89 12.79 -1.47
C ALA A 138 13.49 13.08 -0.91
N THR A 139 12.50 12.26 -1.25
CA THR A 139 11.12 12.38 -0.74
C THR A 139 11.09 12.36 0.79
N MET A 140 11.74 11.36 1.41
CA MET A 140 11.75 11.22 2.88
C MET A 140 12.56 12.32 3.56
N ALA A 141 13.63 12.83 2.92
CA ALA A 141 14.38 13.98 3.43
C ALA A 141 13.52 15.26 3.45
N TYR A 142 12.77 15.51 2.38
CA TYR A 142 11.81 16.61 2.34
C TYR A 142 10.75 16.45 3.43
N ILE A 143 10.14 15.27 3.54
CA ILE A 143 9.14 14.98 4.59
C ILE A 143 9.69 15.25 5.99
N ALA A 144 10.92 14.83 6.28
CA ALA A 144 11.57 15.09 7.56
C ALA A 144 11.77 16.59 7.82
N SER A 145 12.11 17.37 6.79
CA SER A 145 12.22 18.84 6.90
C SER A 145 10.88 19.52 7.22
N GLN A 146 9.78 18.98 6.70
CA GLN A 146 8.42 19.51 6.91
C GLN A 146 7.79 19.06 8.24
N SER A 147 8.45 18.19 9.01
CA SER A 147 7.91 17.67 10.27
C SER A 147 9.00 17.49 11.32
N PRO A 148 9.34 18.59 12.03
CA PRO A 148 10.31 18.57 13.11
C PRO A 148 9.94 17.53 14.16
N GLY A 149 10.85 16.59 14.44
CA GLY A 149 10.63 15.52 15.41
C GLY A 149 10.20 14.17 14.82
N TYR A 150 9.99 14.07 13.49
CA TYR A 150 9.84 12.77 12.84
C TYR A 150 11.12 11.94 13.02
N LYS A 151 10.99 10.76 13.63
CA LYS A 151 12.06 9.77 13.72
C LYS A 151 11.69 8.56 12.88
N PRO A 152 12.50 8.17 11.89
CA PRO A 152 12.30 6.90 11.20
C PRO A 152 12.53 5.77 12.21
N HIS A 153 11.46 5.27 12.82
CA HIS A 153 11.55 4.12 13.71
C HIS A 153 11.87 2.86 12.90
N GLY A 154 12.81 2.04 13.39
CA GLY A 154 13.16 0.76 12.79
C GLY A 154 11.99 -0.22 12.70
N GLY A 155 12.13 -1.23 11.83
CA GLY A 155 11.12 -2.26 11.57
C GLY A 155 10.24 -1.94 10.35
N VAL A 156 10.87 -1.87 9.18
CA VAL A 156 10.19 -1.74 7.89
C VAL A 156 10.40 -3.00 7.07
N ASP A 157 9.30 -3.61 6.62
CA ASP A 157 9.28 -4.83 5.81
C ASP A 157 9.66 -4.53 4.34
N ASN A 158 9.54 -3.26 3.92
CA ASN A 158 9.89 -2.78 2.58
C ASN A 158 10.26 -1.29 2.56
N GLU A 159 10.93 -0.88 1.48
CA GLU A 159 11.46 0.49 1.26
C GLU A 159 10.38 1.59 1.17
N TRP A 160 9.14 1.24 0.80
CA TRP A 160 8.02 2.18 0.64
C TRP A 160 7.18 2.33 1.92
N GLN A 161 7.36 1.44 2.90
CA GLN A 161 6.62 1.46 4.17
C GLN A 161 6.87 2.74 5.00
N PRO A 162 8.08 3.33 5.06
CA PRO A 162 8.29 4.62 5.73
C PRO A 162 7.36 5.73 5.22
N LEU A 163 7.13 5.79 3.90
CA LEU A 163 6.26 6.80 3.29
C LEU A 163 4.81 6.64 3.79
N ALA A 164 4.28 5.42 3.73
CA ALA A 164 2.94 5.12 4.24
C ALA A 164 2.82 5.38 5.75
N ARG A 165 3.87 5.03 6.52
CA ARG A 165 3.89 5.23 7.98
C ARG A 165 3.84 6.69 8.37
N PHE A 166 4.54 7.56 7.63
CA PHE A 166 4.57 8.98 7.90
C PHE A 166 3.17 9.60 7.79
N PHE A 167 2.47 9.33 6.69
CA PHE A 167 1.14 9.91 6.43
C PHE A 167 0.00 9.22 7.20
N LEU A 168 0.25 8.06 7.84
CA LEU A 168 -0.72 7.36 8.70
C LEU A 168 -0.24 7.29 10.16
N PRO A 169 -0.21 8.42 10.89
CA PRO A 169 0.14 8.42 12.31
C PRO A 169 -0.88 7.61 13.12
N ASN A 170 -0.42 6.93 14.17
CA ASN A 170 -1.25 6.17 15.13
C ASN A 170 -1.96 4.92 14.59
N LYS A 171 -1.47 4.32 13.50
CA LYS A 171 -2.03 3.07 12.96
C LYS A 171 -1.36 1.80 13.47
N ALA A 172 -2.17 0.73 13.52
CA ALA A 172 -1.68 -0.63 13.69
C ALA A 172 -0.78 -1.01 12.50
N GLY A 173 0.35 -1.66 12.78
CA GLY A 173 1.36 -1.99 11.76
C GLY A 173 0.79 -2.65 10.51
N GLY A 174 -0.29 -3.44 10.62
CA GLY A 174 -0.92 -4.13 9.50
C GLY A 174 -1.43 -3.23 8.36
N THR A 175 -2.01 -2.05 8.62
CA THR A 175 -2.47 -1.16 7.54
C THR A 175 -1.29 -0.51 6.84
N VAL A 176 -0.34 -0.01 7.62
CA VAL A 176 0.90 0.61 7.13
C VAL A 176 1.69 -0.36 6.26
N THR A 177 1.87 -1.60 6.72
CA THR A 177 2.54 -2.66 5.96
C THR A 177 1.83 -2.94 4.63
N LYS A 178 0.50 -3.05 4.62
CA LYS A 178 -0.27 -3.28 3.38
C LYS A 178 -0.13 -2.15 2.38
N LEU A 179 -0.22 -0.89 2.81
CA LEU A 179 -0.02 0.25 1.92
C LEU A 179 1.41 0.30 1.38
N GLY A 180 2.41 0.01 2.21
CA GLY A 180 3.81 -0.14 1.78
C GLY A 180 3.96 -1.20 0.68
N TYR A 181 3.30 -2.37 0.82
CA TYR A 181 3.31 -3.40 -0.24
C TYR A 181 2.68 -2.91 -1.54
N VAL A 182 1.57 -2.18 -1.47
CA VAL A 182 0.91 -1.62 -2.66
C VAL A 182 1.82 -0.61 -3.36
N LEU A 183 2.40 0.34 -2.61
CA LEU A 183 3.33 1.34 -3.14
C LEU A 183 4.55 0.68 -3.82
N SER A 184 5.17 -0.29 -3.14
CA SER A 184 6.31 -1.02 -3.70
C SER A 184 5.97 -1.79 -4.97
N ALA A 185 4.80 -2.45 -5.01
CA ALA A 185 4.36 -3.18 -6.20
C ALA A 185 4.06 -2.26 -7.39
N LEU A 186 3.49 -1.07 -7.14
CA LEU A 186 3.19 -0.05 -8.15
C LEU A 186 4.47 0.55 -8.71
N ALA A 187 5.40 0.94 -7.84
CA ALA A 187 6.69 1.50 -8.22
C ALA A 187 7.51 0.51 -9.08
N LYS A 188 7.59 -0.76 -8.67
CA LYS A 188 8.28 -1.81 -9.44
C LYS A 188 7.69 -2.00 -10.84
N ARG A 189 6.38 -1.75 -11.01
CA ARG A 189 5.65 -1.85 -12.29
C ARG A 189 5.62 -0.54 -13.07
N LYS A 190 6.29 0.51 -12.58
CA LYS A 190 6.31 1.85 -13.16
C LYS A 190 4.91 2.44 -13.37
N ILE A 191 3.98 2.11 -12.48
CA ILE A 191 2.63 2.69 -12.51
C ILE A 191 2.68 4.03 -11.77
N ARG A 192 2.32 5.10 -12.48
CA ARG A 192 2.32 6.47 -11.97
C ARG A 192 1.01 6.83 -11.30
N SER A 193 1.01 7.91 -10.52
CA SER A 193 -0.18 8.41 -9.81
C SER A 193 -1.36 8.65 -10.77
N MET A 194 -1.10 9.20 -11.96
CA MET A 194 -2.14 9.44 -12.97
C MET A 194 -2.89 8.18 -13.43
N ASP A 195 -2.23 7.01 -13.43
CA ASP A 195 -2.79 5.76 -13.92
C ASP A 195 -3.32 4.85 -12.80
N VAL A 196 -2.95 5.13 -11.55
CA VAL A 196 -3.13 4.21 -10.44
C VAL A 196 -4.59 3.82 -10.21
N MET A 197 -5.51 4.78 -10.39
CA MET A 197 -6.94 4.55 -10.15
C MET A 197 -7.54 3.62 -11.20
N ALA A 198 -7.25 3.87 -12.49
CA ALA A 198 -7.63 2.96 -13.57
C ALA A 198 -7.01 1.57 -13.38
N LYS A 199 -5.74 1.53 -12.96
CA LYS A 199 -5.02 0.29 -12.69
C LYS A 199 -5.58 -0.49 -11.49
N PHE A 200 -6.19 0.15 -10.51
CA PHE A 200 -6.92 -0.55 -9.44
C PHE A 200 -8.22 -1.19 -9.94
N GLU A 201 -8.86 -0.64 -10.95
CA GLU A 201 -10.10 -1.17 -11.50
C GLU A 201 -9.85 -2.34 -12.47
N GLU A 202 -8.71 -2.32 -13.16
CA GLU A 202 -8.33 -3.34 -14.12
C GLU A 202 -8.22 -4.74 -13.47
N PRO A 203 -9.06 -5.71 -13.89
CA PRO A 203 -8.99 -7.08 -13.41
C PRO A 203 -7.77 -7.78 -14.02
N GLU A 204 -6.92 -8.37 -13.16
CA GLU A 204 -5.69 -9.01 -13.62
C GLU A 204 -5.39 -10.28 -12.81
N ARG A 205 -4.72 -11.23 -13.46
CA ARG A 205 -4.23 -12.45 -12.81
C ARG A 205 -2.82 -12.21 -12.29
N VAL A 206 -2.59 -12.50 -11.00
CA VAL A 206 -1.30 -12.21 -10.34
C VAL A 206 -0.27 -13.32 -10.57
N ASP A 207 -0.71 -14.57 -10.58
CA ASP A 207 0.10 -15.76 -10.85
C ASP A 207 -0.79 -16.90 -11.42
N ASN A 208 -0.18 -18.00 -11.84
CA ASN A 208 -0.89 -19.13 -12.44
C ASN A 208 -1.88 -19.82 -11.48
N ASN A 209 -1.81 -19.58 -10.17
CA ASN A 209 -2.66 -20.26 -9.18
C ASN A 209 -3.68 -19.31 -8.51
N SER A 210 -3.56 -18.01 -8.72
CA SER A 210 -4.48 -17.00 -8.25
C SER A 210 -5.56 -16.77 -9.30
N GLY A 211 -6.82 -16.73 -8.85
CA GLY A 211 -7.91 -16.19 -9.67
C GLY A 211 -7.71 -14.68 -9.91
N VAL A 212 -8.47 -14.12 -10.85
CA VAL A 212 -8.46 -12.69 -11.19
C VAL A 212 -8.71 -11.83 -9.95
N LYS A 213 -7.92 -10.76 -9.78
CA LYS A 213 -7.99 -9.82 -8.65
C LYS A 213 -8.08 -8.38 -9.15
N THR A 214 -8.64 -7.52 -8.29
CA THR A 214 -8.77 -6.07 -8.49
C THR A 214 -8.35 -5.34 -7.21
N GLY A 215 -8.28 -4.01 -7.29
CA GLY A 215 -8.05 -3.11 -6.18
C GLY A 215 -6.68 -3.22 -5.54
N MET A 216 -6.56 -2.76 -4.29
CA MET A 216 -5.29 -2.83 -3.56
C MET A 216 -4.83 -4.27 -3.32
N ARG A 217 -5.77 -5.23 -3.19
CA ARG A 217 -5.46 -6.65 -2.95
C ARG A 217 -4.63 -7.24 -4.09
N LYS A 218 -4.89 -6.84 -5.33
CA LYS A 218 -4.09 -7.23 -6.50
C LYS A 218 -2.60 -6.90 -6.28
N TYR A 219 -2.31 -5.66 -5.88
CA TYR A 219 -0.93 -5.18 -5.69
C TYR A 219 -0.23 -5.76 -4.45
N ILE A 220 -0.97 -6.04 -3.38
CA ILE A 220 -0.43 -6.78 -2.23
C ILE A 220 0.05 -8.18 -2.66
N LEU A 221 -0.73 -8.88 -3.49
CA LEU A 221 -0.36 -10.21 -3.98
C LEU A 221 0.83 -10.14 -4.95
N PHE A 222 0.85 -9.14 -5.82
CA PHE A 222 1.99 -8.87 -6.69
C PHE A 222 3.29 -8.67 -5.90
N TYR A 223 3.25 -7.87 -4.83
CA TYR A 223 4.40 -7.68 -3.94
C TYR A 223 4.91 -9.02 -3.39
N HIS A 224 4.01 -9.87 -2.88
CA HIS A 224 4.41 -11.17 -2.33
C HIS A 224 4.95 -12.14 -3.39
N ALA A 225 4.35 -12.16 -4.59
CA ALA A 225 4.86 -12.97 -5.69
C ALA A 225 6.27 -12.50 -6.11
N ASP A 226 6.50 -11.19 -6.13
CA ASP A 226 7.80 -10.59 -6.42
C ASP A 226 8.85 -10.90 -5.34
N ALA A 227 8.47 -10.81 -4.06
CA ALA A 227 9.32 -11.15 -2.94
C ALA A 227 9.67 -12.65 -2.94
N ALA A 228 8.71 -13.52 -3.24
CA ALA A 228 8.93 -14.97 -3.36
C ALA A 228 9.89 -15.33 -4.51
N LYS A 229 9.80 -14.63 -5.65
CA LYS A 229 10.77 -14.80 -6.76
C LYS A 229 12.18 -14.36 -6.35
N LYS A 230 12.31 -13.22 -5.66
CA LYS A 230 13.61 -12.69 -5.19
C LYS A 230 14.26 -13.56 -4.11
N ALA A 231 13.47 -14.12 -3.19
CA ALA A 231 13.96 -14.99 -2.13
C ALA A 231 14.46 -16.35 -2.64
N GLY A 232 14.36 -16.61 -3.95
CA GLY A 232 14.44 -17.96 -4.51
C GLY A 232 13.21 -18.78 -4.10
N SER A 233 12.95 -19.89 -4.81
CA SER A 233 12.06 -20.90 -4.25
C SER A 233 12.56 -21.24 -2.85
N LYS A 234 11.71 -21.14 -1.83
CA LYS A 234 12.03 -21.71 -0.51
C LYS A 234 12.65 -23.08 -0.77
N PRO A 235 13.83 -23.39 -0.19
CA PRO A 235 14.50 -24.66 -0.44
C PRO A 235 13.45 -25.75 -0.26
N ASN A 236 13.32 -26.61 -1.27
CA ASN A 236 12.33 -27.66 -1.23
C ASN A 236 12.58 -28.41 0.09
N PRO A 237 11.59 -28.50 1.02
CA PRO A 237 11.84 -29.11 2.32
C PRO A 237 12.29 -30.58 2.20
N PHE A 238 12.09 -31.18 1.03
CA PHE A 238 12.51 -32.53 0.67
C PHE A 238 13.76 -32.58 -0.22
N GLU A 239 14.43 -31.46 -0.49
CA GLU A 239 15.64 -31.39 -1.34
C GLU A 239 16.78 -32.25 -0.81
N LYS A 240 16.83 -32.46 0.52
CA LYS A 240 17.82 -33.32 1.19
C LYS A 240 17.40 -34.78 1.28
N TRP A 241 16.22 -35.15 0.77
CA TRP A 241 15.72 -36.52 0.86
C TRP A 241 16.20 -37.31 -0.34
N SER A 242 16.64 -38.55 -0.12
CA SER A 242 16.95 -39.45 -1.22
C SER A 242 15.68 -39.82 -1.98
N GLU A 243 15.84 -40.27 -3.22
CA GLU A 243 14.72 -40.68 -4.08
C GLU A 243 13.92 -41.83 -3.44
N GLU A 244 14.59 -42.75 -2.74
CA GLU A 244 13.96 -43.84 -1.98
C GLU A 244 13.06 -43.29 -0.87
N ARG A 245 13.57 -42.33 -0.08
CA ARG A 245 12.82 -41.73 1.04
C ARG A 245 11.61 -40.92 0.55
N LEU A 246 11.73 -40.27 -0.59
CA LEU A 246 10.62 -39.58 -1.26
C LEU A 246 9.54 -40.58 -1.71
N LYS A 247 9.94 -41.70 -2.33
CA LYS A 247 9.02 -42.78 -2.75
C LYS A 247 8.30 -43.41 -1.56
N GLU A 248 9.01 -43.73 -0.48
CA GLU A 248 8.40 -44.28 0.74
C GLU A 248 7.35 -43.34 1.35
N ASN A 249 7.64 -42.04 1.42
CA ASN A 249 6.68 -41.07 1.93
C ASN A 249 5.49 -40.85 1.00
N ALA A 250 5.71 -40.88 -0.31
CA ALA A 250 4.62 -40.82 -1.29
C ALA A 250 3.68 -42.03 -1.16
N ILE A 251 4.24 -43.24 -0.99
CA ILE A 251 3.46 -44.46 -0.72
C ILE A 251 2.65 -44.30 0.57
N PHE A 252 3.29 -43.90 1.67
CA PHE A 252 2.62 -43.71 2.96
C PHE A 252 1.48 -42.69 2.88
N PHE A 253 1.70 -41.55 2.20
CA PHE A 253 0.69 -40.52 2.03
C PHE A 253 -0.52 -41.02 1.21
N LEU A 254 -0.26 -41.74 0.12
CA LEU A 254 -1.30 -42.30 -0.74
C LEU A 254 -2.10 -43.41 -0.04
N GLU A 255 -1.43 -44.27 0.73
CA GLU A 255 -2.10 -45.27 1.59
C GLU A 255 -2.99 -44.59 2.62
N LYS A 256 -2.54 -43.51 3.25
CA LYS A 256 -3.37 -42.74 4.19
C LYS A 256 -4.58 -42.10 3.54
N LEU A 257 -4.45 -41.56 2.34
CA LEU A 257 -5.60 -41.01 1.62
C LEU A 257 -6.62 -42.10 1.26
N TYR A 258 -6.14 -43.29 0.89
CA TYR A 258 -6.99 -44.46 0.64
C TYR A 258 -7.72 -44.93 1.89
N ASP A 259 -7.00 -45.11 3.01
CA ASP A 259 -7.57 -45.52 4.30
C ASP A 259 -8.66 -44.57 4.80
N ASN A 260 -8.55 -43.28 4.46
CA ASN A 260 -9.54 -42.26 4.83
C ASN A 260 -10.66 -42.08 3.79
N GLY A 261 -10.73 -42.92 2.76
CA GLY A 261 -11.76 -42.87 1.71
C GLY A 261 -11.68 -41.63 0.82
N LEU A 262 -10.53 -40.96 0.78
CA LEU A 262 -10.28 -39.76 -0.05
C LEU A 262 -9.75 -40.11 -1.45
N LEU A 263 -9.43 -41.39 -1.70
CA LEU A 263 -9.12 -41.94 -3.02
C LEU A 263 -10.16 -43.00 -3.38
N SER A 264 -10.73 -42.92 -4.59
CA SER A 264 -11.65 -43.93 -5.11
C SER A 264 -10.91 -45.22 -5.48
N ASN A 265 -11.57 -46.37 -5.31
CA ASN A 265 -11.03 -47.73 -5.50
C ASN A 265 -10.54 -48.09 -6.93
N GLU A 266 -10.47 -47.15 -7.87
CA GLU A 266 -9.99 -47.39 -9.24
C GLU A 266 -8.48 -47.18 -9.44
N VAL A 267 -7.71 -46.96 -8.37
CA VAL A 267 -6.25 -46.86 -8.46
C VAL A 267 -5.65 -48.26 -8.32
N ALA A 268 -5.63 -49.01 -9.42
CA ALA A 268 -4.89 -50.25 -9.54
C ALA A 268 -3.39 -49.99 -9.26
N SER A 269 -3.02 -50.21 -7.99
CA SER A 269 -1.68 -50.23 -7.42
C SER A 269 -0.94 -48.88 -7.40
N VAL A 270 -1.04 -48.20 -6.25
CA VAL A 270 -0.15 -47.11 -5.83
C VAL A 270 1.33 -47.47 -5.97
N ARG A 271 1.70 -48.75 -5.81
CA ARG A 271 3.06 -49.24 -6.08
C ARG A 271 3.41 -49.27 -7.57
N ASN A 272 2.46 -49.55 -8.46
CA ASN A 272 2.67 -49.60 -9.91
C ASN A 272 2.86 -48.20 -10.53
N LEU A 273 2.24 -47.17 -9.96
CA LEU A 273 2.40 -45.77 -10.39
C LEU A 273 3.80 -45.21 -10.12
N LEU A 274 4.50 -45.73 -9.09
CA LEU A 274 5.85 -45.29 -8.70
C LEU A 274 6.96 -46.22 -9.18
N SER A 275 6.62 -47.42 -9.68
CA SER A 275 7.59 -48.39 -10.22
C SER A 275 7.67 -48.31 -11.75
N GLU A 276 8.58 -47.49 -12.29
CA GLU A 276 9.10 -47.40 -13.68
C GLU A 276 8.15 -47.48 -14.92
N LYS A 277 6.89 -47.89 -14.81
CA LYS A 277 5.92 -47.97 -15.91
C LYS A 277 5.27 -46.64 -16.26
N ALA A 278 5.57 -45.57 -15.54
CA ALA A 278 5.17 -44.20 -15.89
C ALA A 278 6.10 -43.53 -16.93
N LYS A 279 7.13 -44.25 -17.42
CA LYS A 279 8.05 -43.78 -18.47
C LYS A 279 7.75 -44.34 -19.87
N ALA A 280 6.59 -44.97 -20.09
CA ALA A 280 6.14 -45.41 -21.41
C ALA A 280 5.07 -44.47 -21.96
#